data_AF-A0A0S7ZUG2-F1
#
_entry.id   AF-A0A0S7ZUG2-F1
#
_cell.length_a   1.000
_cell.length_b   1.000
_cell.length_c   1.000
_cell.angle_alpha   90.00
_cell.angle_beta   90.00
_cell.angle_gamma   90.00
#
_symmetry.space_group_name_H-M   'P 1'
#
loop_
_entity.id
_entity.type
_entity.pdbx_description
1 polymer ?
#
loop_
_entity_poly.entity_id
_entity_poly.type
_entity_poly.pdbx_seq_one_letter_code
_entity_poly.pdbx_strand_id
1 'polypeptide(L)'
;MNKPNYQDGSIVNLMSTVCAACDATISPYNPHPDLSIAELKEAKNIIVLLIDGLGYHYIKRYGAGSTIEKFLKTSMTSVFPTTTSSAITTFATALAPMQHAVTGWFMHFKEL
;
A
#
# COMPACT_ATOMS: atom_id res chain seq x y z
N MET A 1 17.35 3.66 9.02
CA MET A 1 15.88 3.82 8.99
C MET A 1 15.43 3.53 7.56
N ASN A 2 14.50 2.60 7.37
CA ASN A 2 13.97 2.30 6.02
C ASN A 2 13.04 3.46 5.62
N LYS A 3 13.37 4.16 4.54
CA LYS A 3 12.52 5.21 3.97
C LYS A 3 11.40 4.57 3.13
N PRO A 4 10.20 5.18 3.06
CA PRO A 4 9.18 4.70 2.13
C PRO A 4 9.68 4.85 0.69
N ASN A 5 9.57 3.79 -0.11
CA ASN A 5 9.87 3.82 -1.53
C ASN A 5 8.63 4.26 -2.33
N TYR A 6 8.36 5.56 -2.37
CA TYR A 6 7.24 6.11 -3.13
C TYR A 6 7.44 6.10 -4.65
N GLN A 7 8.64 5.79 -5.14
CA GLN A 7 8.88 5.72 -6.58
C GLN A 7 8.04 4.62 -7.21
N ASP A 8 8.05 3.42 -6.61
CA ASP A 8 7.43 2.22 -7.19
C ASP A 8 7.23 1.05 -6.20
N GLY A 9 7.70 1.14 -4.95
CA GLY A 9 7.78 0.00 -4.01
C GLY A 9 7.08 0.23 -2.68
N SER A 10 6.08 1.11 -2.62
CA SER A 10 5.27 1.39 -1.43
C SER A 10 3.82 0.96 -1.63
N ILE A 11 3.07 0.85 -0.53
CA ILE A 11 1.62 0.59 -0.55
C ILE A 11 0.82 1.62 -1.37
N VAL A 12 1.35 2.84 -1.55
CA VAL A 12 0.72 3.83 -2.46
C VAL A 12 0.84 3.39 -3.93
N ASN A 13 1.94 2.72 -4.30
CA ASN A 13 2.15 2.19 -5.65
C ASN A 13 1.27 0.96 -5.94
N LEU A 14 1.01 0.14 -4.92
CA LEU A 14 -0.04 -0.89 -4.98
C LEU A 14 -1.39 -0.27 -5.32
N MET A 15 -1.78 0.81 -4.64
CA MET A 15 -3.04 1.48 -4.92
C MET A 15 -3.06 2.17 -6.29
N SER A 16 -1.93 2.72 -6.75
CA SER A 16 -1.81 3.20 -8.13
C SER A 16 -2.07 2.09 -9.15
N THR A 17 -1.49 0.89 -8.96
CA THR A 17 -1.77 -0.27 -9.81
C THR A 17 -3.25 -0.66 -9.79
N VAL A 18 -3.88 -0.70 -8.61
CA VAL A 18 -5.31 -1.03 -8.47
C VAL A 18 -6.19 0.01 -9.16
N CYS A 19 -5.91 1.31 -8.97
CA CYS A 19 -6.64 2.39 -9.65
C CYS A 19 -6.53 2.25 -11.17
N ALA A 20 -5.33 1.99 -11.70
CA ALA A 20 -5.12 1.79 -13.13
C ALA A 20 -5.85 0.54 -13.67
N ALA A 21 -5.92 -0.53 -12.89
CA ALA A 21 -6.67 -1.74 -13.26
C ALA A 21 -8.18 -1.52 -13.25
N CYS A 22 -8.70 -0.65 -12.39
CA CYS A 22 -10.12 -0.32 -12.32
C CYS A 22 -10.55 0.82 -13.26
N ASP A 23 -9.65 1.32 -14.12
CA ASP A 23 -9.88 2.52 -14.96
C ASP A 23 -10.36 3.75 -14.16
N ALA A 24 -9.95 3.85 -12.89
CA ALA A 24 -10.21 4.98 -12.03
C ALA A 24 -9.24 6.14 -12.31
N THR A 25 -9.49 7.32 -11.70
CA THR A 25 -8.57 8.45 -11.78
C THR A 25 -7.14 8.01 -11.43
N ILE A 26 -6.20 8.34 -12.33
CA ILE A 26 -4.81 7.91 -12.21
C ILE A 26 -4.17 8.60 -10.99
N SER A 27 -3.67 7.78 -10.07
CA SER A 27 -2.84 8.22 -8.95
C SER A 27 -1.57 8.91 -9.47
N PRO A 28 -1.06 9.96 -8.80
CA PRO A 28 0.20 10.62 -9.20
C PRO A 28 1.45 9.75 -9.00
N TYR A 29 1.30 8.52 -8.50
CA TYR A 29 2.38 7.57 -8.24
C TYR A 29 2.48 6.55 -9.36
N ASN A 30 3.70 6.05 -9.62
CA ASN A 30 3.85 4.95 -10.57
C ASN A 30 3.18 3.68 -10.04
N PRO A 31 2.61 2.84 -10.91
CA PRO A 31 2.21 1.50 -10.55
C PRO A 31 3.38 0.67 -10.03
N HIS A 32 3.10 -0.29 -9.15
CA HIS A 32 4.10 -1.24 -8.67
C HIS A 32 4.55 -2.18 -9.81
N PRO A 33 5.86 -2.33 -10.07
CA PRO A 33 6.39 -3.02 -11.25
C PRO A 33 6.13 -4.53 -11.23
N ASP A 34 6.12 -5.13 -10.03
CA ASP A 34 5.86 -6.57 -9.87
C ASP A 34 4.37 -6.96 -9.96
N LEU A 35 3.46 -5.99 -10.16
CA LEU A 35 2.01 -6.22 -10.21
C LEU A 35 1.47 -5.91 -11.62
N SER A 36 0.90 -6.92 -12.27
CA SER A 36 0.36 -6.79 -13.62
C SER A 36 -1.01 -6.10 -13.61
N ILE A 37 -1.08 -4.90 -14.18
CA ILE A 37 -2.35 -4.19 -14.41
C ILE A 37 -3.26 -4.99 -15.33
N ALA A 38 -2.70 -5.64 -16.36
CA ALA A 38 -3.47 -6.45 -17.30
C ALA A 38 -4.13 -7.65 -16.62
N GLU A 39 -3.40 -8.36 -15.75
CA GLU A 39 -3.97 -9.49 -14.97
C GLU A 39 -5.11 -9.01 -14.06
N LEU A 40 -4.96 -7.84 -13.43
CA LEU A 40 -6.00 -7.26 -12.58
C LEU A 40 -7.22 -6.79 -13.37
N LYS A 41 -7.04 -6.26 -14.59
CA LYS A 41 -8.13 -5.85 -15.48
C LYS A 41 -9.04 -7.00 -15.89
N GLU A 42 -8.46 -8.18 -16.14
CA GLU A 42 -9.21 -9.39 -16.48
C GLU A 42 -9.94 -10.00 -15.27
N ALA A 43 -9.63 -9.56 -14.05
CA ALA A 43 -10.23 -10.09 -12.85
C ALA A 43 -11.67 -9.57 -12.67
N LYS A 44 -12.62 -10.49 -12.47
CA LYS A 44 -14.01 -10.14 -12.14
C LYS A 44 -14.14 -9.33 -10.85
N ASN A 45 -13.31 -9.66 -9.85
CA ASN A 45 -13.31 -8.99 -8.55
C ASN A 45 -11.86 -8.77 -8.11
N ILE A 46 -11.57 -7.56 -7.63
CA ILE A 46 -10.29 -7.21 -7.01
C ILE A 46 -10.54 -7.03 -5.51
N ILE A 47 -9.85 -7.80 -4.68
CA ILE A 47 -9.94 -7.74 -3.22
C ILE A 47 -8.59 -7.29 -2.67
N VAL A 48 -8.59 -6.15 -1.97
CA VAL A 48 -7.44 -5.70 -1.19
C VAL A 48 -7.65 -6.09 0.27
N LEU A 49 -6.84 -7.03 0.77
CA LEU A 49 -6.86 -7.45 2.18
C LEU A 49 -5.69 -6.81 2.92
N LEU A 50 -6.00 -5.90 3.85
CA LEU A 50 -5.02 -5.29 4.74
C LEU A 50 -5.05 -6.00 6.10
N ILE A 51 -3.89 -6.46 6.57
CA ILE A 51 -3.72 -7.06 7.90
C ILE A 51 -2.84 -6.13 8.72
N ASP A 52 -3.41 -5.50 9.74
CA ASP A 52 -2.68 -4.55 10.59
C ASP A 52 -1.53 -5.24 11.33
N GLY A 53 -0.37 -4.59 11.37
CA GLY A 53 0.84 -5.09 12.04
C GLY A 53 1.55 -6.29 11.36
N LEU A 54 1.07 -6.81 10.24
CA LEU A 54 1.71 -7.95 9.56
C LEU A 54 2.87 -7.50 8.66
N GLY A 55 4.10 -7.68 9.13
CA GLY A 55 5.31 -7.29 8.40
C GLY A 55 5.92 -8.40 7.52
N TYR A 56 6.52 -8.01 6.39
CA TYR A 56 7.24 -8.92 5.49
C TYR A 56 8.31 -9.77 6.21
N HIS A 57 9.15 -9.15 7.05
CA HIS A 57 10.20 -9.87 7.77
C HIS A 57 9.65 -10.90 8.77
N TYR A 58 8.46 -10.66 9.33
CA TYR A 58 7.79 -11.63 10.19
C TYR A 58 7.39 -12.88 9.40
N ILE A 59 6.78 -12.71 8.21
CA ILE A 59 6.44 -13.81 7.31
C ILE A 59 7.69 -14.58 6.89
N LYS A 60 8.77 -13.89 6.49
CA LYS A 60 10.02 -14.57 6.10
C LYS A 60 10.67 -15.36 7.24
N ARG A 61 10.50 -14.94 8.49
CA ARG A 61 11.11 -15.58 9.65
C ARG A 61 10.28 -16.73 10.22
N TYR A 62 8.95 -16.57 10.26
CA TYR A 62 8.05 -17.48 10.98
C TYR A 62 6.96 -18.10 10.11
N GLY A 63 6.81 -17.66 8.87
CA GLY A 63 5.74 -18.08 7.96
C GLY A 63 6.07 -19.26 7.06
N ALA A 64 7.18 -19.98 7.30
CA ALA A 64 7.59 -21.11 6.45
C ALA A 64 6.48 -22.15 6.33
N GLY A 65 6.10 -22.49 5.10
CA GLY A 65 5.01 -23.44 4.82
C GLY A 65 3.59 -22.88 4.95
N SER A 66 3.43 -21.60 5.29
CA SER A 66 2.12 -20.94 5.30
C SER A 66 1.63 -20.60 3.89
N THR A 67 0.31 -20.49 3.72
CA THR A 67 -0.31 -20.02 2.46
C THR A 67 0.20 -18.63 2.06
N ILE A 68 0.40 -17.73 3.04
CA ILE A 68 0.89 -16.37 2.77
C ILE A 68 2.31 -16.41 2.17
N GLU A 69 3.19 -17.25 2.70
CA GLU A 69 4.56 -17.39 2.19
C GLU A 69 4.59 -18.03 0.80
N LYS A 70 3.77 -19.06 0.57
CA LYS A 70 3.65 -19.74 -0.74
C LYS A 70 3.21 -18.80 -1.87
N PHE A 71 2.34 -17.84 -1.59
CA PHE A 71 1.81 -16.89 -2.60
C PHE A 71 2.43 -15.49 -2.51
N LEU A 72 3.51 -15.32 -1.74
CA LEU A 72 4.21 -14.05 -1.61
C LEU A 72 4.92 -13.68 -2.91
N LYS A 73 4.43 -12.64 -3.62
CA LYS A 73 5.05 -12.15 -4.86
C LYS A 73 6.20 -11.18 -4.63
N THR A 74 6.02 -10.21 -3.73
CA THR A 74 6.98 -9.11 -3.52
C THR A 74 6.84 -8.51 -2.11
N SER A 75 7.74 -7.59 -1.76
CA SER A 75 7.70 -6.82 -0.52
C SER A 75 7.48 -5.35 -0.82
N MET A 76 6.70 -4.67 0.01
CA MET A 76 6.45 -3.24 -0.11
C MET A 76 6.83 -2.51 1.17
N THR A 77 7.27 -1.27 1.02
CA THR A 77 7.35 -0.32 2.13
C THR A 77 5.97 0.22 2.47
N SER A 78 5.71 0.52 3.75
CA SER A 78 4.53 1.32 4.12
C SER A 78 4.72 2.78 3.71
N VAL A 79 3.77 3.64 4.07
CA VAL A 79 3.93 5.10 4.04
C VAL A 79 4.63 5.61 5.29
N PHE A 80 5.06 6.87 5.28
CA PHE A 80 5.54 7.58 6.47
C PHE A 80 4.65 8.78 6.77
N PRO A 81 4.18 8.96 8.02
CA PRO A 81 4.39 8.08 9.19
C PRO A 81 3.76 6.69 9.03
N THR A 82 4.40 5.66 9.59
CA THR A 82 3.92 4.26 9.52
C THR A 82 2.82 4.01 10.55
N THR A 83 1.77 4.83 10.53
CA THR A 83 0.60 4.71 11.41
C THR A 83 -0.58 4.10 10.67
N THR A 84 -1.48 3.43 11.39
CA THR A 84 -2.72 2.88 10.83
C THR A 84 -3.55 3.97 10.14
N SER A 85 -3.68 5.15 10.75
CA SER A 85 -4.41 6.29 10.16
C SER A 85 -3.81 6.71 8.82
N SER A 86 -2.50 6.92 8.75
CA SER A 86 -1.84 7.31 7.50
C SER A 86 -1.96 6.24 6.42
N ALA A 87 -1.72 4.96 6.77
CA ALA A 87 -1.78 3.87 5.81
C ALA A 87 -3.20 3.64 5.27
N ILE A 88 -4.22 3.61 6.13
CA ILE A 88 -5.62 3.43 5.70
C ILE A 88 -6.07 4.59 4.81
N THR A 89 -5.72 5.83 5.14
CA THR A 89 -6.04 6.96 4.25
C THR A 89 -5.34 6.83 2.90
N THR A 90 -4.10 6.31 2.84
CA THR A 90 -3.45 5.96 1.57
C THR A 90 -4.23 4.89 0.80
N PHE A 91 -4.70 3.82 1.46
CA PHE A 91 -5.54 2.81 0.81
C PHE A 91 -6.87 3.39 0.29
N ALA A 92 -7.47 4.34 1.01
CA ALA A 92 -8.74 4.94 0.63
C ALA A 92 -8.60 5.98 -0.50
N THR A 93 -7.45 6.64 -0.62
CA THR A 93 -7.25 7.79 -1.53
C THR A 93 -6.27 7.54 -2.67
N ALA A 94 -5.48 6.46 -2.61
CA ALA A 94 -4.33 6.22 -3.49
C ALA A 94 -3.31 7.37 -3.50
N LEU A 95 -3.23 8.13 -2.41
CA LEU A 95 -2.30 9.25 -2.20
C LEU A 95 -1.38 8.98 -1.00
N ALA A 96 -0.20 9.58 -0.97
CA ALA A 96 0.67 9.48 0.21
C ALA A 96 0.28 10.54 1.28
N PRO A 97 0.81 10.41 2.52
CA PRO A 97 0.50 11.33 3.61
C PRO A 97 0.79 12.81 3.33
N MET A 98 1.73 13.11 2.43
CA MET A 98 2.01 14.47 2.01
C MET A 98 0.81 15.13 1.31
N GLN A 99 0.00 14.38 0.55
CA GLN A 99 -1.16 14.94 -0.14
C GLN A 99 -2.46 14.84 0.68
N HIS A 100 -2.69 13.74 1.40
CA HIS A 100 -3.94 13.58 2.15
C HIS A 100 -3.88 14.17 3.57
N ALA A 101 -2.72 14.65 4.04
CA ALA A 101 -2.47 15.32 5.32
C ALA A 101 -2.77 14.53 6.61
N VAL A 102 -3.43 13.37 6.54
CA VAL A 102 -3.64 12.46 7.69
C VAL A 102 -2.33 11.78 8.10
N THR A 103 -1.67 12.32 9.13
CA THR A 103 -0.35 11.84 9.62
C THR A 103 -0.44 10.99 10.90
N GLY A 104 -1.61 10.95 11.54
CA GLY A 104 -1.85 10.14 12.74
C GLY A 104 -3.30 10.27 13.22
N TRP A 105 -3.62 9.56 14.30
CA TRP A 105 -4.95 9.62 14.94
C TRP A 105 -5.20 10.98 15.60
N PHE A 106 -4.18 11.50 16.29
CA PHE A 106 -4.19 12.83 16.88
C PHE A 106 -3.24 13.72 16.09
N MET A 107 -3.76 14.83 15.59
CA MET A 107 -2.99 15.85 14.88
C MET A 107 -3.18 17.17 15.60
N HIS A 108 -2.09 17.86 15.89
CA HIS A 108 -2.13 19.21 16.43
C HIS A 108 -2.17 20.20 15.28
N PHE A 109 -3.26 20.95 15.19
CA PHE A 109 -3.38 22.11 14.31
C PHE A 109 -3.27 23.33 15.21
N LYS A 110 -2.31 24.21 14.97
CA LYS A 110 -2.11 25.40 15.81
C LYS A 110 -3.29 26.35 15.72
N GLU A 111 -3.98 26.31 14.60
CA GLU A 111 -5.11 27.15 14.22
C GLU A 111 -6.45 26.66 14.78
N LEU A 112 -6.51 25.45 15.36
CA LEU A 112 -7.71 24.83 15.96
C LEU A 112 -7.52 24.64 17.47
#